data_AF-A0A3M7I180-F1
#
_entry.id   AF-A0A3M7I180-F1
#
_cell.length_a   1.000
_cell.length_b   1.000
_cell.length_c   1.000
_cell.angle_alpha   90.00
_cell.angle_beta   90.00
_cell.angle_gamma   90.00
#
_symmetry.space_group_name_H-M   'P 1'
#
loop_
_entity.id
_entity.type
_entity.pdbx_description
1 polymer ?
#
loop_
_entity_poly.entity_id
_entity_poly.type
_entity_poly.pdbx_seq_one_letter_code
_entity_poly.pdbx_strand_id
1 'polypeptide(L)'
;MVAPTASEPRTNNNGHRLYVKGKHVAFKRGKHTLRPNTSLIKIEGVDDPQAAHFYLGKRIAYVYRGKKEIRGTKIRVIWGKVARPHGNSGVVRAHFKHNLPPKSLGGMVRVMLYPSSI
;
A
#
# COMPACT_ATOMS: atom_id res chain seq x y z
N MET A 1 31.55 40.97 -1.84
CA MET A 1 30.34 40.19 -2.18
C MET A 1 30.79 38.80 -2.56
N VAL A 2 30.74 37.83 -1.65
CA VAL A 2 31.15 36.44 -1.92
C VAL A 2 29.89 35.63 -2.20
N ALA A 3 29.79 35.05 -3.38
CA ALA A 3 28.68 34.19 -3.79
C ALA A 3 28.63 32.91 -2.94
N PRO A 4 27.44 32.35 -2.65
CA PRO A 4 27.36 31.06 -1.98
C PRO A 4 27.82 29.96 -2.94
N THR A 5 28.79 29.16 -2.49
CA THR A 5 29.29 27.95 -3.15
C THR A 5 28.22 26.86 -3.20
N ALA A 6 28.25 26.03 -4.24
CA ALA A 6 27.26 25.00 -4.57
C ALA A 6 26.87 24.11 -3.37
N SER A 7 25.57 23.92 -3.16
CA SER A 7 25.01 23.05 -2.12
C SER A 7 25.40 21.59 -2.34
N GLU A 8 25.99 20.95 -1.33
CA GLU A 8 26.34 19.53 -1.34
C GLU A 8 25.13 18.63 -1.66
N PRO A 9 25.32 17.53 -2.41
CA PRO A 9 24.25 16.57 -2.65
C PRO A 9 23.86 15.93 -1.32
N ARG A 10 22.62 16.17 -0.87
CA ARG A 10 22.04 15.49 0.30
C ARG A 10 22.10 13.98 0.05
N THR A 11 23.04 13.29 0.68
CA THR A 11 23.06 11.83 0.73
C THR A 11 21.84 11.40 1.52
N ASN A 12 20.75 11.13 0.80
CA ASN A 12 19.56 10.53 1.36
C ASN A 12 19.97 9.15 1.87
N ASN A 13 20.35 9.04 3.16
CA ASN A 13 20.50 7.78 3.88
C ASN A 13 19.10 7.17 4.13
N ASN A 14 18.29 7.13 3.07
CA ASN A 14 16.98 6.54 3.03
C ASN A 14 17.21 5.04 2.94
N GLY A 15 17.05 4.34 4.05
CA GLY A 15 16.99 2.88 4.04
C GLY A 15 16.15 2.39 2.86
N HIS A 16 16.69 1.44 2.09
CA HIS A 16 16.12 1.01 0.83
C HIS A 16 14.64 0.61 1.02
N ARG A 17 13.74 1.21 0.22
CA ARG A 17 12.31 0.90 0.29
C ARG A 17 12.04 -0.45 -0.38
N LEU A 18 11.83 -1.50 0.42
CA LEU A 18 11.49 -2.84 -0.06
C LEU A 18 9.98 -3.05 -0.31
N TYR A 19 9.27 -1.99 -0.69
CA TYR A 19 7.83 -2.03 -0.96
C TYR A 19 7.46 -1.05 -2.06
N VAL A 20 6.43 -1.41 -2.81
CA VAL A 20 5.76 -0.54 -3.77
C VAL A 20 4.61 0.16 -3.06
N LYS A 21 4.45 1.45 -3.36
CA LYS A 21 3.35 2.24 -2.80
C LYS A 21 2.05 1.84 -3.48
N GLY A 22 0.99 1.79 -2.70
CA GLY A 22 -0.37 1.66 -3.18
C GLY A 22 -1.30 2.63 -2.46
N LYS A 23 -2.48 2.83 -3.03
CA LYS A 23 -3.58 3.58 -2.42
C LYS A 23 -4.77 2.65 -2.20
N HIS A 24 -5.36 2.72 -1.02
CA HIS A 24 -6.65 2.06 -0.78
C HIS A 24 -7.75 2.91 -1.42
N VAL A 25 -8.34 2.42 -2.50
CA VAL A 25 -9.30 3.19 -3.30
C VAL A 25 -10.71 3.07 -2.75
N ALA A 26 -11.16 1.83 -2.57
CA ALA A 26 -12.51 1.51 -2.14
C ALA A 26 -12.55 0.10 -1.57
N PHE A 27 -13.62 -0.23 -0.84
CA PHE A 27 -13.98 -1.63 -0.68
C PHE A 27 -14.70 -2.13 -1.92
N LYS A 28 -14.71 -3.44 -2.15
CA LYS A 28 -15.51 -4.05 -3.20
C LYS A 28 -16.97 -3.61 -3.02
N ARG A 29 -17.56 -3.05 -4.05
CA ARG A 29 -18.93 -2.52 -4.00
C ARG A 29 -19.67 -2.77 -5.32
N GLY A 30 -20.98 -2.87 -5.22
CA GLY A 30 -21.91 -2.66 -6.33
C GLY A 30 -22.61 -1.31 -6.17
N LYS A 31 -23.66 -1.07 -6.97
CA LYS A 31 -24.47 0.14 -6.88
C LYS A 31 -25.09 0.34 -5.49
N HIS A 32 -25.60 -0.74 -4.89
CA HIS A 32 -26.34 -0.70 -3.62
C HIS A 32 -25.65 -1.43 -2.44
N THR A 33 -24.52 -2.10 -2.66
CA THR A 33 -23.91 -2.97 -1.65
C THR A 33 -22.43 -2.71 -1.48
N LEU A 34 -21.97 -2.63 -0.24
CA LEU A 34 -20.55 -2.56 0.14
C LEU A 34 -20.11 -3.90 0.76
N ARG A 35 -18.97 -4.43 0.33
CA ARG A 35 -18.37 -5.67 0.85
C ARG A 35 -17.00 -5.33 1.47
N PRO A 36 -16.94 -4.94 2.75
CA PRO A 36 -15.71 -4.47 3.39
C PRO A 36 -14.63 -5.56 3.56
N ASN A 37 -15.00 -6.84 3.44
CA ASN A 37 -14.09 -7.98 3.50
C ASN A 37 -13.06 -8.00 2.36
N THR A 38 -13.26 -7.20 1.31
CA THR A 38 -12.36 -7.10 0.17
C THR A 38 -12.04 -5.64 -0.12
N SER A 39 -10.77 -5.29 -0.03
CA SER A 39 -10.27 -3.95 -0.32
C SER A 39 -9.74 -3.88 -1.75
N LEU A 40 -9.96 -2.75 -2.41
CA LEU A 40 -9.44 -2.43 -3.74
C LEU A 40 -8.23 -1.52 -3.59
N ILE A 41 -7.08 -1.96 -4.08
CA ILE A 41 -5.81 -1.27 -3.95
C ILE A 41 -5.31 -0.91 -5.34
N LYS A 42 -5.06 0.38 -5.59
CA LYS A 42 -4.35 0.83 -6.80
C LYS A 42 -2.87 0.87 -6.48
N ILE A 43 -2.08 0.10 -7.20
CA ILE A 43 -0.63 0.08 -7.08
C ILE A 43 -0.06 1.20 -7.96
N GLU A 44 0.96 1.91 -7.46
CA GLU A 44 1.62 2.97 -8.20
C GLU A 44 2.42 2.37 -9.38
N GLY A 45 2.26 2.91 -10.58
CA GLY A 45 2.93 2.44 -11.80
C GLY A 45 2.37 1.15 -12.40
N VAL A 46 1.17 0.72 -11.99
CA VAL A 46 0.50 -0.48 -12.54
C VAL A 46 -0.83 -0.05 -13.13
N ASP A 47 -0.91 0.00 -14.45
CA ASP A 47 -2.11 0.41 -15.18
C ASP A 47 -2.82 -0.74 -15.89
N ASP A 48 -2.13 -1.85 -16.12
CA ASP A 48 -2.67 -3.03 -16.80
C ASP A 48 -2.94 -4.19 -15.83
N PRO A 49 -3.92 -5.06 -16.15
CA PRO A 49 -4.17 -6.28 -15.38
C PRO A 49 -2.98 -7.25 -15.46
N GLN A 50 -2.28 -7.31 -16.60
CA GLN A 50 -1.09 -8.14 -16.80
C GLN A 50 0.04 -7.75 -15.85
N ALA A 51 0.33 -6.45 -15.73
CA ALA A 51 1.29 -5.94 -14.76
C ALA A 51 0.86 -6.21 -13.30
N ALA A 52 -0.44 -6.18 -13.02
CA ALA A 52 -0.98 -6.51 -11.70
C ALA A 52 -0.79 -7.99 -11.29
N HIS A 53 -0.64 -8.92 -12.25
CA HIS A 53 -0.41 -10.34 -11.96
C HIS A 53 0.89 -10.58 -11.18
N PHE A 54 1.92 -9.76 -11.38
CA PHE A 54 3.18 -9.83 -10.62
C PHE A 54 2.96 -9.67 -9.10
N TYR A 55 1.95 -8.89 -8.72
CA TYR A 55 1.67 -8.58 -7.32
C TYR A 55 0.78 -9.61 -6.62
N LEU A 56 0.38 -10.69 -7.28
CA LEU A 56 -0.43 -11.73 -6.67
C LEU A 56 0.31 -12.47 -5.56
N GLY A 57 -0.41 -12.77 -4.48
CA GLY A 57 0.16 -13.43 -3.31
C GLY A 57 1.08 -12.55 -2.46
N LYS A 58 1.49 -11.36 -2.96
CA LYS A 58 2.34 -10.43 -2.23
C LYS A 58 1.68 -9.96 -0.94
N ARG A 59 2.49 -9.76 0.10
CA ARG A 59 2.02 -9.23 1.39
C ARG A 59 1.76 -7.74 1.28
N ILE A 60 0.69 -7.29 1.92
CA ILE A 60 0.29 -5.89 1.92
C ILE A 60 0.10 -5.42 3.36
N ALA A 61 0.49 -4.18 3.64
CA ALA A 61 0.49 -3.62 4.98
C ALA A 61 -0.14 -2.22 4.99
N TYR A 62 -1.19 -2.05 5.78
CA TYR A 62 -1.71 -0.73 6.12
C TYR A 62 -1.09 -0.28 7.43
N VAL A 63 -0.25 0.76 7.37
CA VAL A 63 0.47 1.32 8.52
C VAL A 63 -0.26 2.57 8.97
N TYR A 64 -0.58 2.67 10.26
CA TYR A 64 -1.26 3.81 10.84
C TYR A 64 -0.71 4.13 12.23
N ARG A 65 -1.01 5.35 12.72
CA ARG A 65 -0.62 5.79 14.06
C ARG A 65 -1.84 5.83 14.97
N GLY A 66 -1.72 5.21 16.15
CA GLY A 66 -2.71 5.29 17.23
C GLY A 66 -2.31 6.33 18.28
N LYS A 67 -3.27 6.73 19.14
CA LYS A 67 -3.00 7.66 20.26
C LYS A 67 -2.20 6.98 21.39
N LYS A 68 -2.65 5.78 21.80
CA LYS A 68 -2.00 4.97 22.83
C LYS A 68 -0.85 4.15 22.26
N GLU A 69 0.24 4.11 23.01
CA GLU A 69 1.39 3.27 22.74
C GLU A 69 1.06 1.79 23.02
N ILE A 70 1.41 0.92 22.08
CA ILE A 70 1.29 -0.53 22.22
C ILE A 70 2.63 -1.12 21.84
N ARG A 71 3.24 -1.92 22.73
CA ARG A 71 4.54 -2.56 22.50
C ARG A 71 5.64 -1.55 22.12
N GLY A 72 5.77 -0.47 22.89
CA GLY A 72 6.84 0.51 22.71
C GLY A 72 6.65 1.50 21.56
N THR A 73 5.57 1.39 20.77
CA THR A 73 5.34 2.29 19.62
C THR A 73 3.88 2.70 19.45
N LYS A 74 3.67 3.89 18.87
CA LYS A 74 2.34 4.36 18.43
C LYS A 74 1.96 3.83 17.04
N ILE A 75 2.87 3.15 16.36
CA ILE A 75 2.70 2.66 14.98
C ILE A 75 2.07 1.28 15.03
N ARG A 76 1.02 1.08 14.22
CA ARG A 76 0.28 -0.17 14.13
C ARG A 76 0.15 -0.56 12.68
N VAL A 77 0.06 -1.87 12.44
CA VAL A 77 0.03 -2.43 11.10
C VAL A 77 -1.11 -3.43 11.00
N ILE A 78 -1.93 -3.29 9.95
CA ILE A 78 -2.88 -4.31 9.53
C ILE A 78 -2.28 -5.01 8.31
N TRP A 79 -1.97 -6.28 8.47
CA TRP A 79 -1.43 -7.12 7.40
C TRP A 79 -2.53 -7.75 6.57
N GLY A 80 -2.22 -7.96 5.30
CA GLY A 80 -3.04 -8.67 4.35
C GLY A 80 -2.22 -9.32 3.25
N LYS A 81 -2.94 -9.88 2.27
CA LYS A 81 -2.39 -10.43 1.03
C LYS A 81 -3.15 -9.91 -0.17
N VAL A 82 -2.43 -9.73 -1.28
CA VAL A 82 -3.02 -9.47 -2.59
C VAL A 82 -3.58 -10.78 -3.14
N ALA A 83 -4.83 -10.75 -3.61
CA ALA A 83 -5.58 -11.94 -4.00
C ALA A 83 -5.70 -12.12 -5.51
N ARG A 84 -6.23 -11.13 -6.23
CA ARG A 84 -6.43 -11.17 -7.69
C ARG A 84 -6.53 -9.77 -8.29
N PRO A 85 -6.25 -9.56 -9.59
CA PRO A 85 -6.50 -8.28 -10.25
C PRO A 85 -8.00 -7.94 -10.26
N HIS A 86 -8.31 -6.67 -10.43
CA HIS A 86 -9.66 -6.12 -10.47
C HIS A 86 -9.80 -5.06 -11.57
N GLY A 87 -10.68 -5.35 -12.52
CA GLY A 87 -10.91 -4.46 -13.66
C GLY A 87 -9.69 -4.36 -14.55
N ASN A 88 -9.67 -3.34 -15.41
CA ASN A 88 -8.65 -3.19 -16.45
C ASN A 88 -7.56 -2.16 -16.06
N SER A 89 -7.73 -1.43 -14.96
CA SER A 89 -6.86 -0.31 -14.58
C SER A 89 -5.74 -0.70 -13.59
N GLY A 90 -5.28 -1.95 -13.58
CA GLY A 90 -4.20 -2.41 -12.69
C GLY A 90 -4.54 -2.36 -11.18
N VAL A 91 -5.82 -2.25 -10.82
CA VAL A 91 -6.28 -2.32 -9.43
C VAL A 91 -6.27 -3.78 -8.98
N VAL A 92 -5.93 -4.05 -7.73
CA VAL A 92 -5.94 -5.40 -7.15
C VAL A 92 -6.92 -5.52 -5.98
N ARG A 93 -7.46 -6.72 -5.80
CA ARG A 93 -8.21 -7.09 -4.60
C ARG A 93 -7.24 -7.56 -3.53
N ALA A 94 -7.39 -7.04 -2.32
CA ALA A 94 -6.63 -7.45 -1.15
C ALA A 94 -7.56 -7.95 -0.04
N HIS A 95 -7.12 -8.99 0.66
CA HIS A 95 -7.74 -9.48 1.88
C HIS A 95 -6.80 -9.20 3.05
N PHE A 96 -7.29 -8.45 4.03
CA PHE A 96 -6.58 -8.16 5.26
C PHE A 96 -7.02 -9.12 6.36
N LYS A 97 -6.14 -9.38 7.34
CA LYS A 97 -6.47 -10.23 8.50
C LYS A 97 -7.66 -9.68 9.28
N HIS A 98 -7.70 -8.36 9.41
CA HIS A 98 -8.85 -7.62 9.89
C HIS A 98 -9.26 -6.63 8.80
N ASN A 99 -10.56 -6.44 8.61
CA ASN A 99 -11.07 -5.48 7.64
C ASN A 99 -10.47 -4.10 7.90
N LEU A 100 -10.09 -3.41 6.81
CA LEU A 100 -9.55 -2.07 6.94
C LEU A 100 -10.63 -1.11 7.48
N PRO A 101 -10.26 -0.14 8.32
CA PRO A 101 -11.19 0.90 8.74
C PRO A 101 -11.55 1.81 7.55
N PRO A 102 -12.77 2.39 7.48
CA PRO A 102 -13.15 3.30 6.39
C PRO A 102 -12.24 4.52 6.25
N LYS A 103 -11.62 4.97 7.35
CA LYS A 103 -10.61 6.05 7.37
C LYS A 103 -9.37 5.74 6.51
N SER A 104 -9.13 4.48 6.17
CA SER A 104 -8.01 4.09 5.32
C SER A 104 -8.22 4.41 3.84
N LEU A 105 -9.44 4.77 3.41
CA LEU A 105 -9.72 5.16 2.03
C LEU A 105 -8.92 6.40 1.63
N GLY A 106 -8.33 6.38 0.44
CA GLY A 106 -7.35 7.38 -0.03
C GLY A 106 -5.98 7.28 0.65
N GLY A 107 -5.86 6.49 1.72
CA GLY A 107 -4.64 6.30 2.47
C GLY A 107 -3.61 5.44 1.74
N MET A 108 -2.35 5.65 2.11
CA MET A 108 -1.23 4.89 1.59
C MET A 108 -1.18 3.48 2.19
N VAL A 109 -0.94 2.50 1.34
CA VAL A 109 -0.73 1.10 1.69
C VAL A 109 0.62 0.67 1.12
N ARG A 110 1.33 -0.20 1.84
CA ARG A 110 2.63 -0.72 1.40
C ARG A 110 2.43 -2.11 0.83
N VAL A 111 2.67 -2.29 -0.45
CA VAL A 111 2.68 -3.60 -1.12
C VAL A 111 4.11 -4.11 -1.09
N MET A 112 4.35 -5.16 -0.33
CA MET A 112 5.67 -5.76 -0.19
C MET A 112 6.03 -6.53 -1.45
N LEU A 113 7.33 -6.66 -1.73
CA LEU A 113 7.81 -7.46 -2.87
C LEU A 113 7.89 -8.97 -2.56
N TYR A 114 7.59 -9.36 -1.32
CA TYR A 114 7.60 -10.75 -0.85
C TYR A 114 6.18 -11.29 -0.56
N PRO A 115 5.97 -12.63 -0.57
CA PRO A 115 6.90 -13.68 -1.00
C PRO A 115 7.32 -13.50 -2.48
N SER A 116 8.60 -13.67 -2.78
CA SER A 116 9.08 -13.53 -4.16
C SER A 116 8.54 -14.69 -5.01
N SER A 117 8.18 -14.38 -6.25
CA SER A 117 7.71 -15.35 -7.26
C SER A 117 8.30 -14.99 -8.63
N ILE A 118 9.37 -14.19 -8.61
CA ILE A 118 10.21 -13.88 -9.77
C ILE A 118 11.23 -15.01 -9.91
#